data_AF-A0A1F6WUQ1-F1
#
_entry.id   AF-A0A1F6WUQ1-F1
#
_cell.length_a   1.000
_cell.length_b   1.000
_cell.length_c   1.000
_cell.angle_alpha   90.00
_cell.angle_beta   90.00
_cell.angle_gamma   90.00
#
_symmetry.space_group_name_H-M   'P 1'
#
loop_
_entity.id
_entity.type
_entity.pdbx_description
1 polymer ?
#
loop_
_entity_poly.entity_id
_entity_poly.type
_entity_poly.pdbx_seq_one_letter_code
_entity_poly.pdbx_strand_id
1 'polypeptide(L)'
;MSTPALAQSPSLRGSSGSLIKQNVVANKEGLTRLKSERDIARFVKAGLLVAIPNGRYGIRIDPRLERSRRYCRPWTVQFLKDLGTRFQNQFKKSLTVNSCVRDIETQEDLRDRNGNAARTTGSRASPHLTGSTIDIKRLGLSGREQNFVRGRLLLHERANRIEATEERVQAVWHVMVYQTYVR
;
A
#
# COMPACT_ATOMS: atom_id res chain seq x y z
N MET A 1 9.41 5.41 -31.02
CA MET A 1 10.30 4.46 -30.32
C MET A 1 10.28 4.82 -28.84
N SER A 2 9.58 4.05 -28.01
CA SER A 2 9.44 4.36 -26.59
C SER A 2 10.64 3.81 -25.82
N THR A 3 11.35 4.71 -25.13
CA THR A 3 12.48 4.39 -24.26
C THR A 3 12.06 3.33 -23.23
N PRO A 4 12.83 2.24 -23.01
CA PRO A 4 12.50 1.29 -21.97
C PRO A 4 12.63 2.01 -20.63
N ALA A 5 11.58 1.96 -19.81
CA ALA A 5 11.65 2.42 -18.43
C ALA A 5 12.74 1.59 -17.73
N LEU A 6 13.88 2.21 -17.43
CA LEU A 6 14.94 1.61 -16.63
C LEU A 6 14.31 1.02 -15.38
N ALA A 7 14.46 -0.29 -15.20
CA ALA A 7 14.02 -0.98 -13.99
C ALA A 7 14.71 -0.34 -12.80
N GLN A 8 13.97 0.44 -12.00
CA GLN A 8 14.51 1.14 -10.86
C GLN A 8 15.00 0.10 -9.83
N SER A 9 16.27 0.18 -9.44
CA SER A 9 16.83 -0.71 -8.42
C SER A 9 16.07 -0.57 -7.10
N PRO A 10 15.81 -1.67 -6.38
CA PRO A 10 15.14 -1.67 -5.08
C PRO A 10 15.83 -0.70 -4.12
N SER A 11 15.11 0.35 -3.73
CA SER A 11 15.71 1.47 -3.00
C SER A 11 14.75 2.15 -2.02
N LEU A 12 13.48 1.74 -2.01
CA LEU A 12 12.39 2.45 -1.33
C LEU A 12 12.30 3.94 -1.66
N ARG A 13 12.90 4.39 -2.76
CA ARG A 13 12.87 5.79 -3.17
C ARG A 13 11.69 6.04 -4.08
N GLY A 14 10.73 6.79 -3.55
CA GLY A 14 9.60 7.29 -4.32
C GLY A 14 10.05 8.09 -5.53
N SER A 15 9.40 7.86 -6.66
CA SER A 15 9.65 8.59 -7.89
C SER A 15 8.41 8.57 -8.78
N SER A 16 8.36 9.49 -9.75
CA SER A 16 7.37 9.40 -10.84
C SER A 16 7.43 8.05 -11.56
N GLY A 17 8.61 7.43 -11.65
CA GLY A 17 8.80 6.09 -12.21
C GLY A 17 8.17 4.98 -11.36
N SER A 18 8.25 5.09 -10.03
CA SER A 18 7.61 4.15 -9.11
C SER A 18 6.08 4.14 -9.27
N LEU A 19 5.44 5.31 -9.36
CA LEU A 19 3.99 5.40 -9.62
C LEU A 19 3.61 4.82 -10.99
N ILE A 20 4.44 5.05 -12.02
CA ILE A 20 4.22 4.46 -13.35
C ILE A 20 4.30 2.94 -13.27
N LYS A 21 5.33 2.39 -12.62
CA LYS A 21 5.50 0.95 -12.43
C LYS A 21 4.30 0.34 -11.70
N GLN A 22 3.83 0.97 -10.63
CA GLN A 22 2.63 0.55 -9.91
C GLN A 22 1.39 0.50 -10.81
N ASN A 23 1.19 1.50 -11.65
CA ASN A 23 0.06 1.52 -12.60
C ASN A 23 0.21 0.48 -13.73
N VAL A 24 1.42 0.24 -14.23
CA VAL A 24 1.71 -0.82 -15.20
C VAL A 24 1.36 -2.19 -14.63
N VAL A 25 1.80 -2.48 -13.40
CA VAL A 25 1.47 -3.75 -12.72
C VAL A 25 -0.02 -3.85 -12.45
N ALA A 26 -0.67 -2.79 -11.97
CA ALA A 26 -2.11 -2.78 -11.74
C ALA A 26 -2.90 -3.11 -13.01
N ASN A 27 -2.51 -2.54 -14.16
CA ASN A 27 -3.15 -2.81 -15.43
C ASN A 27 -2.88 -4.25 -15.90
N LYS A 28 -1.64 -4.74 -15.77
CA LYS A 28 -1.26 -6.12 -16.10
C LYS A 28 -2.03 -7.16 -15.27
N GLU A 29 -2.27 -6.86 -14.00
CA GLU A 29 -3.01 -7.73 -13.07
C GLU A 29 -4.54 -7.53 -13.14
N GLY A 30 -5.04 -6.67 -14.03
CA GLY A 30 -6.47 -6.43 -14.22
C GLY A 30 -7.15 -5.76 -13.02
N LEU A 31 -6.41 -4.96 -12.24
CA LEU A 31 -6.93 -4.38 -11.01
C LEU A 31 -7.86 -3.20 -11.30
N THR A 32 -9.15 -3.38 -10.96
CA THR A 32 -10.14 -2.30 -11.02
C THR A 32 -9.79 -1.15 -10.07
N ARG A 33 -9.90 0.08 -10.56
CA ARG A 33 -9.84 1.31 -9.75
C ARG A 33 -11.25 1.66 -9.27
N LEU A 34 -11.41 1.75 -7.96
CA LEU A 34 -12.70 1.91 -7.29
C LEU A 34 -13.14 3.36 -7.34
N LYS A 35 -14.38 3.61 -7.80
CA LYS A 35 -14.85 4.97 -8.07
C LYS A 35 -15.50 5.61 -6.85
N SER A 36 -16.18 4.81 -6.03
CA SER A 36 -16.94 5.27 -4.87
C SER A 36 -16.87 4.29 -3.69
N GLU A 37 -17.33 4.70 -2.51
CA GLU A 37 -17.52 3.79 -1.37
C GLU A 37 -18.49 2.64 -1.68
N ARG A 38 -19.49 2.87 -2.55
CA ARG A 38 -20.41 1.80 -2.99
C ARG A 38 -19.65 0.71 -3.74
N ASP A 39 -18.62 1.07 -4.51
CA ASP A 39 -17.77 0.09 -5.20
C ASP A 39 -16.96 -0.73 -4.20
N ILE A 40 -16.40 -0.07 -3.17
CA ILE A 40 -15.69 -0.73 -2.08
C ILE A 40 -16.62 -1.75 -1.41
N ALA A 41 -17.83 -1.35 -1.02
CA ALA A 41 -18.80 -2.24 -0.39
C ALA A 41 -19.16 -3.45 -1.27
N ARG A 42 -19.35 -3.25 -2.59
CA ARG A 42 -19.59 -4.35 -3.54
C ARG A 42 -18.41 -5.31 -3.61
N PHE A 43 -17.18 -4.80 -3.63
CA PHE A 43 -15.98 -5.63 -3.64
C PHE A 43 -15.78 -6.40 -2.33
N VAL A 44 -16.12 -5.80 -1.19
CA VAL A 44 -16.12 -6.51 0.11
C VAL A 44 -17.13 -7.64 0.09
N LYS A 45 -18.37 -7.38 -0.36
CA LYS A 45 -19.42 -8.42 -0.47
C LYS A 45 -19.01 -9.56 -1.40
N ALA A 46 -18.27 -9.26 -2.46
CA ALA A 46 -17.76 -10.24 -3.41
C ALA A 46 -16.47 -10.95 -2.97
N GLY A 47 -15.90 -10.63 -1.80
CA GLY A 47 -14.63 -11.19 -1.32
C GLY A 47 -13.39 -10.69 -2.08
N LEU A 48 -13.55 -9.71 -2.97
CA LEU A 48 -12.49 -9.09 -3.75
C LEU A 48 -11.64 -8.12 -2.92
N LEU A 49 -12.20 -7.60 -1.83
CA LEU A 49 -11.52 -6.88 -0.76
C LEU A 49 -11.86 -7.54 0.57
N VAL A 50 -10.89 -7.63 1.47
CA VAL A 50 -11.04 -8.22 2.79
C VAL A 50 -10.51 -7.28 3.86
N ALA A 51 -11.09 -7.35 5.05
CA ALA A 51 -10.72 -6.48 6.16
C ALA A 51 -9.28 -6.72 6.62
N ILE A 52 -8.55 -5.65 6.93
CA ILE A 52 -7.22 -5.79 7.53
C ILE A 52 -7.33 -6.24 9.00
N PRO A 53 -6.34 -6.99 9.53
CA PRO A 53 -6.50 -7.71 10.79
C PRO A 53 -6.20 -6.83 12.02
N ASN A 54 -7.07 -5.88 12.34
CA ASN A 54 -6.89 -5.01 13.52
C ASN A 54 -6.74 -5.83 14.82
N GLY A 55 -5.71 -5.54 15.59
CA GLY A 55 -5.44 -6.20 16.87
C GLY A 55 -4.90 -7.63 16.74
N ARG A 56 -4.62 -8.12 15.52
CA ARG A 56 -4.12 -9.48 15.24
C ARG A 56 -2.87 -9.42 14.38
N TYR A 57 -2.04 -10.46 14.44
CA TYR A 57 -0.80 -10.58 13.65
C TYR A 57 0.13 -9.37 13.76
N GLY A 58 0.20 -8.73 14.93
CA GLY A 58 1.03 -7.53 15.09
C GLY A 58 0.56 -6.30 14.31
N ILE A 59 -0.72 -6.20 13.96
CA ILE A 59 -1.28 -5.07 13.21
C ILE A 59 -2.26 -4.26 14.04
N ARG A 60 -2.15 -2.93 13.94
CA ARG A 60 -3.14 -1.96 14.42
C ARG A 60 -3.56 -1.05 13.28
N ILE A 61 -4.76 -0.48 13.41
CA ILE A 61 -5.27 0.53 12.50
C ILE A 61 -5.20 1.89 13.18
N ASP A 62 -4.72 2.91 12.48
CA ASP A 62 -4.80 4.29 12.95
C ASP A 62 -6.29 4.67 13.12
N PRO A 63 -6.73 5.15 14.29
CA PRO A 63 -8.16 5.42 14.55
C PRO A 63 -8.76 6.43 13.57
N ARG A 64 -7.95 7.27 12.94
CA ARG A 64 -8.37 8.26 11.93
C ARG A 64 -8.68 7.64 10.57
N LEU A 65 -8.25 6.40 10.31
CA LEU A 65 -8.63 5.70 9.08
C LEU A 65 -10.10 5.28 9.15
N GLU A 66 -10.92 5.87 8.30
CA GLU A 66 -12.36 5.60 8.21
C GLU A 66 -12.67 4.11 8.03
N ARG A 67 -13.75 3.63 8.67
CA ARG A 67 -14.11 2.20 8.68
C ARG A 67 -14.39 1.65 7.27
N SER A 68 -15.03 2.45 6.40
CA SER A 68 -15.34 2.10 5.00
C SER A 68 -14.08 1.78 4.19
N ARG A 69 -12.90 2.24 4.62
CA ARG A 69 -11.64 2.12 3.89
C ARG A 69 -10.67 1.08 4.46
N ARG A 70 -11.03 0.35 5.52
CA ARG A 70 -10.14 -0.63 6.22
C ARG A 70 -10.02 -1.99 5.51
N TYR A 71 -9.98 -1.97 4.19
CA TYR A 71 -9.98 -3.17 3.36
C TYR A 71 -8.87 -3.12 2.32
N CYS A 72 -8.33 -4.28 1.98
CA CYS A 72 -7.35 -4.44 0.92
C CYS A 72 -7.63 -5.70 0.13
N ARG A 73 -6.92 -5.88 -0.99
CA ARG A 73 -6.90 -7.14 -1.72
C ARG A 73 -6.38 -8.28 -0.81
N PRO A 74 -6.84 -9.53 -1.00
CA PRO A 74 -6.44 -10.64 -0.13
C PRO A 74 -4.92 -10.84 -0.02
N TRP A 75 -4.18 -10.71 -1.12
CA TRP A 75 -2.71 -10.84 -1.11
C TRP A 75 -2.01 -9.72 -0.34
N THR A 76 -2.55 -8.49 -0.38
CA THR A 76 -2.08 -7.37 0.43
C THR A 76 -2.32 -7.63 1.91
N VAL A 77 -3.48 -8.20 2.27
CA VAL A 77 -3.76 -8.60 3.66
C VAL A 77 -2.84 -9.73 4.12
N GLN A 78 -2.54 -10.69 3.25
CA GLN A 78 -1.58 -11.76 3.56
C GLN A 78 -0.18 -11.19 3.82
N PHE A 79 0.31 -10.31 2.93
CA PHE A 79 1.58 -9.59 3.14
C PHE A 79 1.63 -8.87 4.49
N LEU A 80 0.54 -8.17 4.84
CA LEU A 80 0.45 -7.42 6.07
C LEU A 80 0.49 -8.35 7.30
N LYS A 81 -0.19 -9.49 7.27
CA LYS A 81 -0.13 -10.50 8.34
C LYS A 81 1.29 -11.04 8.53
N ASP A 82 1.97 -11.34 7.43
CA ASP A 82 3.33 -11.91 7.47
C ASP A 82 4.35 -10.90 7.98
N LEU A 83 4.28 -9.65 7.51
CA LEU A 83 5.14 -8.57 7.99
C LEU A 83 4.88 -8.26 9.46
N GLY A 84 3.61 -8.10 9.84
CA GLY A 84 3.20 -7.79 11.21
C GLY A 84 3.57 -8.90 12.21
N THR A 85 3.38 -10.17 11.85
CA THR A 85 3.73 -11.31 12.71
C THR A 85 5.23 -11.35 12.96
N ARG A 86 6.05 -11.17 11.91
CA ARG A 86 7.51 -11.12 12.04
C ARG A 86 7.96 -9.95 12.90
N PHE A 87 7.36 -8.77 12.69
CA PHE A 87 7.65 -7.59 13.50
C PHE A 87 7.28 -7.79 14.98
N GLN A 88 6.08 -8.31 15.25
CA GLN A 88 5.62 -8.59 16.60
C GLN A 88 6.47 -9.65 17.30
N ASN A 89 6.90 -10.70 16.58
CA ASN A 89 7.78 -11.70 17.15
C ASN A 89 9.12 -11.11 17.59
N GLN A 90 9.68 -10.20 16.79
CA GLN A 90 10.97 -9.55 17.05
C GLN A 90 10.91 -8.47 18.14
N PHE A 91 9.88 -7.64 18.16
CA PHE A 91 9.83 -6.42 19.00
C PHE A 91 8.69 -6.39 20.02
N LYS A 92 7.81 -7.40 20.01
CA LYS A 92 6.60 -7.46 20.86
C LYS A 92 5.68 -6.24 20.71
N LYS A 93 5.73 -5.59 19.56
CA LYS A 93 4.94 -4.40 19.19
C LYS A 93 4.13 -4.66 17.92
N SER A 94 3.24 -3.73 17.61
CA SER A 94 2.43 -3.77 16.39
C SER A 94 2.82 -2.67 15.42
N LEU A 95 2.74 -2.96 14.12
CA LEU A 95 2.78 -1.95 13.07
C LEU A 95 1.40 -1.29 12.93
N THR A 96 1.38 0.00 12.61
CA THR A 96 0.14 0.76 12.44
C THR A 96 -0.09 1.08 10.97
N VAL A 97 -1.23 0.66 10.44
CA VAL A 97 -1.69 1.00 9.09
C VAL A 97 -2.55 2.24 9.15
N ASN A 98 -2.23 3.26 8.36
CA ASN A 98 -2.94 4.54 8.34
C ASN A 98 -3.66 4.83 7.01
N SER A 99 -3.41 4.04 5.96
CA SER A 99 -4.15 4.12 4.68
C SER A 99 -4.24 2.73 4.05
N CYS A 100 -5.34 2.47 3.34
CA CYS A 100 -5.66 1.22 2.67
C CYS A 100 -6.35 1.53 1.32
N VAL A 101 -7.52 0.95 1.04
CA VAL A 101 -8.29 1.31 -0.15
C VAL A 101 -8.79 2.76 -0.09
N ARG A 102 -8.76 3.43 -1.23
CA ARG A 102 -9.38 4.74 -1.42
C ARG A 102 -10.21 4.69 -2.71
N ASP A 103 -11.31 5.39 -2.76
CA ASP A 103 -12.07 5.61 -3.99
C ASP A 103 -11.65 6.91 -4.70
N ILE A 104 -12.12 7.10 -5.94
CA ILE A 104 -11.80 8.28 -6.76
C ILE A 104 -12.31 9.56 -6.10
N GLU A 105 -13.56 9.57 -5.60
CA GLU A 105 -14.16 10.76 -4.96
C GLU A 105 -13.30 11.23 -3.78
N THR A 106 -12.95 10.31 -2.88
CA THR A 106 -12.05 10.58 -1.75
C THR A 106 -10.67 11.05 -2.20
N GLN A 107 -10.13 10.48 -3.29
CA GLN A 107 -8.83 10.87 -3.80
C GLN A 107 -8.85 12.29 -4.37
N GLU A 108 -9.92 12.72 -5.04
CA GLU A 108 -10.08 14.11 -5.47
C GLU A 108 -10.19 15.05 -4.28
N ASP A 109 -11.03 14.73 -3.30
CA ASP A 109 -11.18 15.50 -2.06
C ASP A 109 -9.86 15.70 -1.30
N LEU A 110 -8.98 14.70 -1.35
CA LEU A 110 -7.63 14.78 -0.77
C LEU A 110 -6.74 15.72 -1.59
N ARG A 111 -6.83 15.68 -2.92
CA ARG A 111 -6.02 16.54 -3.80
C ARG A 111 -6.30 18.02 -3.58
N ASP A 112 -7.55 18.37 -3.26
CA ASP A 112 -7.93 19.75 -2.94
C ASP A 112 -7.21 20.29 -1.69
N ARG A 113 -6.84 19.38 -0.77
CA ARG A 113 -6.19 19.72 0.51
C ARG A 113 -4.70 19.38 0.55
N ASN A 114 -4.20 18.60 -0.42
CA ASN A 114 -2.83 18.10 -0.46
C ASN A 114 -2.29 18.08 -1.90
N GLY A 115 -1.50 19.09 -2.25
CA GLY A 115 -0.88 19.21 -3.57
C GLY A 115 0.07 18.07 -3.94
N ASN A 116 0.50 17.24 -2.99
CA ASN A 116 1.33 16.05 -3.25
C ASN A 116 0.50 14.80 -3.58
N ALA A 117 -0.82 14.85 -3.44
CA ALA A 117 -1.68 13.71 -3.70
C ALA A 117 -1.66 13.33 -5.19
N ALA A 118 -1.45 12.05 -5.45
CA ALA A 118 -1.46 11.50 -6.81
C ALA A 118 -2.80 11.76 -7.51
N ARG A 119 -2.78 11.79 -8.85
CA ARG A 119 -3.99 11.92 -9.67
C ARG A 119 -4.89 10.70 -9.51
N THR A 120 -6.15 10.80 -9.94
CA THR A 120 -7.08 9.65 -9.98
C THR A 120 -6.99 8.85 -11.27
N THR A 121 -6.45 9.45 -12.32
CA THR A 121 -6.36 8.87 -13.67
C THR A 121 -4.95 9.00 -14.25
N GLY A 122 -4.73 8.30 -15.37
CA GLY A 122 -3.48 8.31 -16.11
C GLY A 122 -2.39 7.40 -15.53
N SER A 123 -1.18 7.52 -16.09
CA SER A 123 -0.04 6.65 -15.77
C SER A 123 0.53 6.83 -14.36
N ARG A 124 0.09 7.88 -13.63
CA ARG A 124 0.49 8.18 -12.25
C ARG A 124 -0.71 8.23 -11.31
N ALA A 125 -1.79 7.50 -11.65
CA ALA A 125 -2.95 7.41 -10.79
C ALA A 125 -2.58 6.79 -9.43
N SER A 126 -3.29 7.22 -8.38
CA SER A 126 -3.12 6.67 -7.03
C SER A 126 -3.37 5.16 -7.02
N PRO A 127 -2.41 4.35 -6.54
CA PRO A 127 -2.53 2.90 -6.53
C PRO A 127 -3.46 2.41 -5.40
N HIS A 128 -3.76 3.24 -4.40
CA HIS A 128 -4.79 2.98 -3.38
C HIS A 128 -6.17 2.73 -3.98
N LEU A 129 -6.44 3.28 -5.17
CA LEU A 129 -7.68 3.05 -5.92
C LEU A 129 -7.93 1.58 -6.25
N THR A 130 -6.87 0.76 -6.25
CA THR A 130 -6.94 -0.67 -6.60
C THR A 130 -7.23 -1.58 -5.40
N GLY A 131 -7.13 -1.04 -4.18
CA GLY A 131 -7.13 -1.79 -2.93
C GLY A 131 -5.86 -2.62 -2.67
N SER A 132 -4.84 -2.53 -3.52
CA SER A 132 -3.59 -3.31 -3.38
C SER A 132 -2.48 -2.57 -2.63
N THR A 133 -2.77 -1.35 -2.16
CA THR A 133 -1.80 -0.46 -1.54
C THR A 133 -2.17 -0.16 -0.10
N ILE A 134 -1.15 -0.11 0.76
CA ILE A 134 -1.26 0.28 2.16
C ILE A 134 -0.17 1.30 2.51
N ASP A 135 -0.48 2.16 3.48
CA ASP A 135 0.51 2.98 4.16
C ASP A 135 0.75 2.46 5.57
N ILE A 136 2.01 2.27 5.91
CA ILE A 136 2.45 1.82 7.25
C ILE A 136 3.18 2.99 7.92
N LYS A 137 2.66 3.45 9.05
CA LYS A 137 3.21 4.56 9.82
C LYS A 137 4.60 4.22 10.38
N ARG A 138 5.57 5.14 10.20
CA ARG A 138 6.93 5.04 10.75
C ARG A 138 7.07 5.73 12.12
N LEU A 139 6.30 6.79 12.36
CA LEU A 139 6.37 7.54 13.61
C LEU A 139 6.05 6.63 14.81
N GLY A 140 6.89 6.71 15.85
CA GLY A 140 6.81 5.85 17.03
C GLY A 140 7.68 4.59 16.97
N LEU A 141 8.32 4.31 15.82
CA LEU A 141 9.31 3.24 15.69
C LEU A 141 10.74 3.78 15.88
N SER A 142 11.53 3.05 16.66
CA SER A 142 12.98 3.25 16.80
C SER A 142 13.71 3.00 15.47
N GLY A 143 14.95 3.47 15.35
CA GLY A 143 15.77 3.22 14.16
C GLY A 143 15.95 1.73 13.85
N ARG A 144 16.08 0.88 14.87
CA ARG A 144 16.19 -0.58 14.71
C ARG A 144 14.92 -1.20 14.15
N GLU A 145 13.76 -0.76 14.64
CA GLU A 145 12.45 -1.21 14.16
C GLU A 145 12.21 -0.75 12.70
N GLN A 146 12.55 0.50 12.38
CA GLN A 146 12.47 1.00 11.00
C GLN A 146 13.42 0.25 10.05
N ASN A 147 14.65 -0.05 10.49
CA ASN A 147 15.61 -0.82 9.70
C ASN A 147 15.13 -2.25 9.44
N PHE A 148 14.46 -2.88 10.42
CA PHE A 148 13.85 -4.20 10.24
C PHE A 148 12.78 -4.18 9.15
N VAL A 149 11.83 -3.23 9.23
CA VAL A 149 10.77 -3.09 8.21
C VAL A 149 11.39 -2.80 6.84
N ARG A 150 12.34 -1.87 6.76
CA ARG A 150 13.09 -1.56 5.54
C ARG A 150 13.73 -2.80 4.90
N GLY A 151 14.42 -3.62 5.70
CA GLY A 151 15.03 -4.86 5.21
C GLY A 151 14.00 -5.84 4.63
N ARG A 152 12.83 -5.98 5.27
CA ARG A 152 11.74 -6.82 4.77
C ARG A 152 11.14 -6.28 3.47
N LEU A 153 10.95 -4.97 3.37
CA LEU A 153 10.43 -4.35 2.14
C LEU A 153 11.41 -4.53 0.98
N LEU A 154 12.70 -4.25 1.19
CA LEU A 154 13.74 -4.43 0.17
C LEU A 154 13.83 -5.89 -0.32
N LEU A 155 13.67 -6.87 0.57
CA LEU A 155 13.62 -8.29 0.20
C LEU A 155 12.47 -8.57 -0.79
N HIS A 156 11.28 -8.06 -0.50
CA HIS A 156 10.10 -8.30 -1.34
C HIS A 156 10.11 -7.47 -2.64
N GLU A 157 10.69 -6.28 -2.63
CA GLU A 157 10.88 -5.45 -3.81
C GLU A 157 11.87 -6.11 -4.78
N ARG A 158 12.99 -6.66 -4.28
CA ARG A 158 13.95 -7.48 -5.06
C ARG A 158 13.31 -8.73 -5.66
N ALA A 159 12.39 -9.34 -4.93
CA ALA A 159 11.63 -10.51 -5.40
C ALA A 159 10.49 -10.14 -6.36
N ASN A 160 10.34 -8.87 -6.73
CA ASN A 160 9.25 -8.36 -7.57
C ASN A 160 7.84 -8.75 -7.07
N ARG A 161 7.65 -8.65 -5.75
CA ARG A 161 6.36 -8.91 -5.07
C ARG A 161 5.67 -7.66 -4.56
N ILE A 162 6.42 -6.57 -4.43
CA ILE A 162 5.90 -5.26 -4.02
C ILE A 162 6.62 -4.15 -4.79
N GLU A 163 6.03 -2.96 -4.80
CA GLU A 163 6.73 -1.69 -4.95
C GLU A 163 6.52 -0.90 -3.66
N ALA A 164 7.60 -0.39 -3.07
CA ALA A 164 7.51 0.35 -1.82
C ALA A 164 8.26 1.69 -1.90
N THR A 165 7.76 2.67 -1.17
CA THR A 165 8.35 4.00 -1.04
C THR A 165 8.38 4.38 0.42
N GLU A 166 9.55 4.78 0.91
CA GLU A 166 9.71 5.37 2.25
C GLU A 166 9.48 6.88 2.16
N GLU A 167 8.25 7.31 2.45
CA GLU A 167 7.85 8.70 2.38
C GLU A 167 8.37 9.47 3.60
N ARG A 168 9.17 10.52 3.32
CA ARG A 168 9.75 11.35 4.37
C ARG A 168 8.73 12.29 5.00
N VAL A 169 7.93 12.98 4.18
CA VAL A 169 6.99 14.01 4.63
C VAL A 169 5.84 13.41 5.43
N GLN A 170 5.19 12.38 4.90
CA GLN A 170 4.08 11.70 5.60
C GLN A 170 4.57 10.70 6.66
N ALA A 171 5.88 10.43 6.69
CA ALA A 171 6.52 9.46 7.58
C ALA A 171 5.82 8.09 7.54
N VAL A 172 5.54 7.58 6.34
CA VAL A 172 4.98 6.24 6.08
C VAL A 172 5.88 5.43 5.14
N TRP A 173 5.71 4.12 5.14
CA TRP A 173 6.02 3.31 3.98
C TRP A 173 4.74 3.15 3.15
N HIS A 174 4.73 3.71 1.94
CA HIS A 174 3.73 3.45 0.93
C HIS A 174 4.09 2.14 0.22
N VAL A 175 3.21 1.14 0.25
CA VAL A 175 3.51 -0.21 -0.27
C VAL A 175 2.36 -0.71 -1.14
N MET A 176 2.60 -0.84 -2.45
CA MET A 176 1.73 -1.62 -3.33
C MET A 176 2.20 -3.07 -3.35
N VAL A 177 1.30 -3.99 -3.03
CA VAL A 177 1.56 -5.44 -3.03
C VAL A 177 0.98 -6.05 -4.30
N TYR A 178 1.76 -6.88 -4.97
CA TYR A 178 1.39 -7.53 -6.23
C TYR A 178 0.73 -8.89 -5.96
N GLN A 179 -0.05 -9.39 -6.92
CA GLN A 179 -0.65 -10.73 -6.83
C GLN A 179 0.40 -11.84 -6.71
N THR A 180 1.60 -11.62 -7.25
CA THR A 180 2.76 -12.53 -7.15
C THR A 180 3.25 -12.74 -5.72
N TYR A 181 2.76 -11.98 -4.73
CA TYR A 181 3.12 -12.21 -3.33
C TYR A 181 2.66 -13.58 -2.81
N VAL A 182 1.49 -14.06 -3.28
CA VAL A 182 0.86 -15.32 -2.83
C VAL A 182 0.89 -16.41 -3.90
N ARG A 183 1.63 -16.21 -5.00
CA ARG A 183 1.81 -17.19 -6.07
C ARG A 183 3.18 -17.84 -6.00
#